data_AF-A0A355I871-F1
#
_entry.id   AF-A0A355I871-F1
#
_cell.length_a   1.000
_cell.length_b   1.000
_cell.length_c   1.000
_cell.angle_alpha   90.00
_cell.angle_beta   90.00
_cell.angle_gamma   90.00
#
_symmetry.space_group_name_H-M   'P 1'
#
loop_
_entity.id
_entity.type
_entity.pdbx_description
1 polymer ?
#
loop_
_entity_poly.entity_id
_entity_poly.type
_entity_poly.pdbx_seq_one_letter_code
_entity_poly.pdbx_strand_id
1 'polypeptide(L)'
;APPDALATSAATPEALATPAATATLVIADTGIGIEPEDIPRVFERGFTGYNGRLDRKASGIGLSLCRRILDQLSHTITLESTVG
;
A
#
# COMPACT_ATOMS: atom_id res chain seq x y z
N ALA A 1 50.73 -26.87 36.19
CA ALA A 1 49.38 -26.37 36.46
C ALA A 1 48.80 -25.85 35.14
N PRO A 2 47.61 -26.31 34.75
CA PRO A 2 47.05 -26.20 33.39
C PRO A 2 46.08 -24.99 33.32
N PRO A 3 45.14 -24.88 32.37
CA PRO A 3 45.08 -25.19 30.93
C PRO A 3 44.64 -23.91 30.15
N ASP A 4 44.02 -24.09 28.98
CA ASP A 4 43.02 -23.17 28.40
C ASP A 4 43.57 -21.94 27.64
N ALA A 5 43.10 -21.61 26.43
CA ALA A 5 42.10 -22.20 25.59
C ALA A 5 42.28 -21.57 24.20
N LEU A 6 41.82 -22.30 23.19
CA LEU A 6 41.44 -21.73 21.91
C LEU A 6 40.58 -20.48 22.13
N ALA A 7 41.09 -19.31 21.77
CA ALA A 7 40.25 -18.15 21.52
C ALA A 7 39.75 -18.25 20.06
N THR A 8 38.77 -19.12 19.86
CA THR A 8 37.90 -19.09 18.69
C THR A 8 37.20 -17.73 18.71
N SER A 9 37.62 -16.81 17.84
CA SER A 9 36.91 -15.55 17.63
C SER A 9 35.60 -15.86 16.88
N ALA A 10 34.57 -16.20 17.65
CA ALA A 10 33.19 -16.03 17.22
C ALA A 10 32.84 -14.56 17.40
N ALA A 11 33.10 -13.75 16.38
CA ALA A 11 32.50 -12.44 16.22
C ALA A 11 31.40 -12.56 15.16
N THR A 12 30.19 -12.77 15.68
CA THR A 12 28.86 -12.39 15.19
C THR A 12 28.73 -12.07 13.70
N PRO A 13 27.84 -12.75 12.93
CA PRO A 13 27.30 -12.10 11.75
C PRO A 13 26.49 -10.91 12.26
N GLU A 14 27.08 -9.70 12.19
CA GLU A 14 26.28 -8.49 12.16
C GLU A 14 25.39 -8.64 10.92
N ALA A 15 24.20 -9.17 11.15
CA ALA A 15 23.07 -9.03 10.27
C ALA A 15 22.84 -7.52 10.17
N LEU A 16 23.51 -6.91 9.18
CA LEU A 16 23.10 -5.67 8.59
C LEU A 16 21.66 -5.90 8.16
N ALA A 17 20.74 -5.55 9.04
CA ALA A 17 19.36 -5.31 8.69
C ALA A 17 19.41 -4.18 7.69
N THR A 18 19.53 -4.52 6.41
CA THR A 18 19.27 -3.58 5.33
C THR A 18 17.92 -2.97 5.68
N PRO A 19 17.82 -1.65 5.88
CA PRO A 19 16.52 -1.04 6.08
C PRO A 19 15.72 -1.43 4.85
N ALA A 20 14.69 -2.25 5.04
CA ALA A 20 13.87 -2.74 3.95
C ALA A 20 13.38 -1.51 3.18
N ALA A 21 13.91 -1.31 1.98
CA ALA A 21 13.62 -0.12 1.20
C ALA A 21 12.10 -0.07 1.02
N THR A 22 11.48 1.00 1.51
CA THR A 22 10.04 1.20 1.34
C THR A 22 9.78 1.43 -0.15
N ALA A 23 9.19 0.46 -0.82
CA ALA A 23 8.84 0.55 -2.24
C ALA A 23 7.43 1.14 -2.39
N THR A 24 7.28 2.13 -3.26
CA THR A 24 5.98 2.76 -3.58
C THR A 24 5.58 2.42 -5.00
N LEU A 25 4.39 1.84 -5.18
CA LEU A 25 3.78 1.62 -6.49
C LEU A 25 2.85 2.78 -6.82
N VAL A 26 3.10 3.46 -7.93
CA VAL A 26 2.26 4.56 -8.42
C VAL A 26 1.53 4.12 -9.68
N ILE A 27 0.22 4.34 -9.70
CA ILE A 27 -0.65 4.10 -10.85
C ILE A 27 -1.20 5.46 -11.30
N ALA A 28 -0.97 5.83 -12.56
CA ALA A 28 -1.47 7.05 -13.16
C ALA A 28 -2.42 6.72 -14.31
N ASP A 29 -3.47 7.51 -14.44
CA ASP A 29 -4.50 7.39 -15.48
C ASP A 29 -4.79 8.79 -16.07
N THR A 30 -5.19 8.83 -17.34
CA THR A 30 -5.58 10.06 -18.07
C THR A 30 -7.10 10.16 -18.26
N GLY A 31 -7.87 9.49 -17.40
CA GLY A 31 -9.33 9.59 -17.39
C GLY A 31 -9.82 10.98 -16.96
N ILE A 32 -11.15 11.09 -16.84
CA ILE A 32 -11.88 12.31 -16.45
C ILE A 32 -11.54 12.87 -15.05
N GLY A 33 -10.85 12.08 -14.22
CA GLY A 33 -10.57 12.42 -12.83
C GLY A 33 -11.72 12.14 -11.87
N ILE A 34 -11.51 12.50 -10.61
CA ILE A 34 -12.46 12.32 -9.51
C ILE A 34 -12.69 13.68 -8.85
N GLU A 35 -13.95 14.02 -8.56
CA GLU A 35 -14.28 15.26 -7.85
C GLU A 35 -13.71 15.24 -6.43
N PRO A 36 -13.19 16.37 -5.92
CA PRO A 36 -12.59 16.44 -4.57
C PRO A 36 -13.51 15.96 -3.45
N GLU A 37 -14.82 16.14 -3.60
CA GLU A 37 -15.84 15.69 -2.64
C GLU A 37 -16.01 14.16 -2.59
N ASP A 38 -15.70 13.48 -3.69
CA ASP A 38 -15.81 12.03 -3.80
C ASP A 38 -14.51 11.31 -3.39
N ILE A 39 -13.35 11.99 -3.40
CA ILE A 39 -12.04 11.44 -2.97
C ILE A 39 -12.10 10.68 -1.63
N PRO A 40 -12.68 11.20 -0.53
CA PRO A 40 -12.72 10.45 0.72
C PRO A 40 -13.63 9.21 0.64
N ARG A 41 -14.62 9.23 -0.26
CA ARG A 41 -15.67 8.21 -0.38
C ARG A 41 -15.30 7.07 -1.32
N VAL A 42 -14.30 7.23 -2.20
CA VAL A 42 -13.90 6.17 -3.16
C VAL A 42 -13.44 4.86 -2.52
N PHE A 43 -13.02 4.89 -1.25
CA PHE A 43 -12.64 3.71 -0.49
C PHE A 43 -13.82 3.08 0.29
N GLU A 44 -14.99 3.71 0.30
CA GLU A 44 -16.19 3.17 0.92
C GLU A 44 -16.71 1.97 0.13
N ARG A 45 -17.15 0.95 0.86
CA ARG A 45 -17.70 -0.25 0.22
C ARG A 45 -19.01 0.08 -0.46
N GLY A 46 -19.10 -0.22 -1.76
CA GLY A 46 -20.30 0.03 -2.54
C GLY A 46 -20.38 1.43 -3.14
N PHE A 47 -19.34 2.26 -2.93
CA PHE A 47 -19.28 3.56 -3.56
C PHE A 47 -19.08 3.43 -5.07
N THR A 48 -19.98 4.07 -5.82
CA THR A 48 -19.86 4.27 -7.25
C THR A 48 -19.93 5.77 -7.49
N GLY A 49 -18.83 6.36 -7.95
CA GLY A 49 -18.76 7.79 -8.22
C GLY A 49 -19.79 8.22 -9.27
N TYR A 50 -19.86 9.53 -9.51
CA TYR A 50 -20.86 10.15 -10.40
C TYR A 50 -21.05 9.43 -11.76
N ASN A 51 -19.97 8.87 -12.32
CA ASN A 51 -19.96 8.18 -13.62
C ASN A 51 -20.45 6.72 -13.59
N GLY A 52 -20.64 6.11 -12.41
CA GLY A 52 -21.23 4.78 -12.26
C GLY A 52 -22.74 4.73 -12.55
N ARG A 53 -23.37 5.87 -12.85
CA ARG A 53 -24.81 6.01 -13.13
C ARG A 53 -25.21 5.87 -14.60
N LEU A 54 -24.28 5.99 -15.54
CA LEU A 54 -24.62 5.89 -16.97
C LEU A 54 -24.56 4.44 -17.48
N ASP A 55 -23.62 3.63 -16.98
CA ASP A 55 -23.53 2.21 -17.30
C ASP A 55 -23.47 1.34 -16.04
N ARG A 56 -24.59 0.68 -15.81
CA ARG A 56 -25.03 0.00 -14.60
C ARG A 56 -24.25 -1.29 -14.29
N LYS A 57 -22.93 -1.24 -14.04
CA LYS A 57 -22.11 -2.45 -13.79
C LYS A 57 -20.97 -2.36 -12.76
N ALA A 58 -20.82 -1.27 -12.01
CA ALA A 58 -19.83 -1.24 -10.93
C ALA A 58 -20.48 -1.54 -9.57
N SER A 59 -19.97 -2.53 -8.84
CA SER A 59 -20.42 -2.84 -7.48
C SER A 59 -19.73 -1.99 -6.40
N GLY A 60 -18.75 -1.14 -6.78
CA GLY A 60 -18.01 -0.29 -5.83
C GLY A 60 -17.14 -1.07 -4.84
N ILE A 61 -16.69 -2.28 -5.19
CA ILE A 61 -15.95 -3.15 -4.27
C ILE A 61 -14.42 -2.97 -4.39
N GLY A 62 -13.91 -2.63 -5.58
CA GLY A 62 -12.48 -2.66 -5.89
C GLY A 62 -11.58 -1.91 -4.90
N LEU A 63 -11.70 -0.58 -4.83
CA LEU A 63 -10.85 0.25 -3.96
C LEU A 63 -11.05 -0.06 -2.47
N SER A 64 -12.29 -0.35 -2.05
CA SER A 64 -12.57 -0.77 -0.67
C SER A 64 -11.85 -2.07 -0.30
N LEU A 65 -11.71 -3.00 -1.24
CA LEU A 65 -11.00 -4.26 -1.04
C LEU A 65 -9.48 -4.02 -1.02
N CYS A 66 -8.95 -3.20 -1.93
CA CYS A 66 -7.55 -2.82 -1.93
C CYS A 66 -7.12 -2.23 -0.58
N ARG A 67 -7.90 -1.28 -0.04
CA ARG A 67 -7.63 -0.70 1.27
C ARG A 67 -7.60 -1.76 2.37
N ARG A 68 -8.60 -2.64 2.43
CA ARG A 68 -8.67 -3.72 3.42
C ARG A 68 -7.46 -4.68 3.35
N ILE A 69 -7.02 -5.05 2.15
CA ILE A 69 -5.86 -5.94 1.96
C ILE A 69 -4.59 -5.22 2.40
N LEU A 70 -4.41 -3.96 2.00
CA LEU A 70 -3.23 -3.18 2.38
C LEU A 70 -3.17 -2.92 3.88
N ASP A 71 -4.31 -2.61 4.52
CA ASP A 71 -4.39 -2.47 5.97
C ASP A 71 -3.96 -3.77 6.69
N GLN A 72 -4.39 -4.94 6.19
CA GLN A 72 -3.96 -6.24 6.73
C GLN A 72 -2.46 -6.52 6.54
N LEU A 73 -1.88 -5.98 5.46
CA LEU A 73 -0.45 -6.08 5.16
C LEU A 73 0.38 -4.97 5.81
N SER A 74 -0.23 -4.10 6.63
CA SER A 74 0.43 -2.92 7.22
C SER A 74 1.03 -1.97 6.16
N HIS A 75 0.30 -1.77 5.07
CA HIS A 75 0.65 -0.87 3.97
C HIS A 75 -0.37 0.26 3.84
N THR A 76 0.05 1.37 3.22
CA THR A 76 -0.78 2.55 3.01
C THR A 76 -1.15 2.70 1.55
N ILE A 77 -2.36 3.18 1.29
CA ILE A 77 -2.84 3.60 -0.03
C ILE A 77 -3.27 5.06 0.02
N THR A 78 -2.83 5.84 -0.96
CA THR A 78 -3.24 7.22 -1.17
C THR A 78 -3.79 7.38 -2.59
N LEU A 79 -4.65 8.37 -2.77
CA LEU A 79 -5.24 8.71 -4.06
C LEU A 79 -5.25 10.23 -4.20
N GLU A 80 -4.77 10.69 -5.34
CA GLU A 80 -4.84 12.08 -5.77
C GLU A 80 -5.44 12.10 -7.17
N SER A 81 -6.33 13.05 -7.42
CA SER A 81 -6.98 13.20 -8.71
C SER A 81 -7.42 14.64 -8.92
N THR A 82 -7.43 15.08 -10.17
CA THR A 82 -7.93 16.38 -10.61
C THR A 82 -8.96 16.14 -11.71
N VAL A 83 -10.10 16.82 -11.64
CA VAL A 83 -11.09 16.81 -12.72
C VAL A 83 -10.49 17.48 -13.95
N GLY A 84 -10.61 16.82 -15.12
CA GLY A 84 -10.09 17.28 -16.40
C GLY A 84 -10.94 18.33 -17.11
#